data_AF-A0A0F4ZHL8-F1
#
_entry.id   AF-A0A0F4ZHL8-F1
#
_cell.length_a   1.000
_cell.length_b   1.000
_cell.length_c   1.000
_cell.angle_alpha   90.00
_cell.angle_beta   90.00
_cell.angle_gamma   90.00
#
_symmetry.space_group_name_H-M   'P 1'
#
loop_
_entity.id
_entity.type
_entity.pdbx_description
1 polymer ?
#
loop_
_entity_poly.entity_id
_entity_poly.type
_entity_poly.pdbx_seq_one_letter_code
_entity_poly.pdbx_strand_id
1 'polypeptide(L)'
;MNLQSLAKSVDFSKTSLFVSAGSILFNPLFWNIVARREYRKRSLTKLFGGRAQHACYFLAATIFSLGIVRDFLYKSAIDEQPAHPALLTPHARFAGYALLVAGNVLVVSSTWALGVTGTFLGDYFGILMDNMVTGFPFNVTDAPMYYGSTMSFLGTALVMGKPAGVALSAWVLLVYLVALRFENPFTAGIYAKRERERKKAAKKAM
;
A
#
# COMPACT_ATOMS: atom_id res chain seq x y z
N MET A 1 -5.33 -25.17 -18.52
CA MET A 1 -4.82 -25.02 -17.13
C MET A 1 -6.00 -25.22 -16.19
N ASN A 2 -6.02 -26.28 -15.37
CA ASN A 2 -7.16 -26.52 -14.47
C ASN A 2 -6.99 -25.69 -13.18
N LEU A 3 -7.86 -24.69 -12.95
CA LEU A 3 -7.83 -23.86 -11.74
C LEU A 3 -7.95 -24.70 -10.45
N GLN A 4 -8.62 -25.86 -10.52
CA GLN A 4 -8.81 -26.75 -9.38
C GLN A 4 -7.51 -27.43 -8.92
N SER A 5 -6.53 -27.65 -9.82
CA SER A 5 -5.23 -28.22 -9.43
C SER A 5 -4.36 -27.17 -8.71
N LEU A 6 -4.48 -25.91 -9.09
CA LEU A 6 -3.79 -24.79 -8.44
C LEU A 6 -4.35 -24.54 -7.04
N ALA A 7 -5.68 -24.63 -6.86
CA ALA A 7 -6.32 -24.46 -5.55
C ALA A 7 -5.94 -25.58 -4.55
N LYS A 8 -5.71 -26.81 -5.03
CA LYS A 8 -5.22 -27.94 -4.20
C LYS A 8 -3.74 -27.84 -3.82
N SER A 9 -3.02 -26.87 -4.36
CA SER A 9 -1.57 -26.69 -4.13
C SER A 9 -1.24 -25.63 -3.07
N VAL A 10 -2.24 -25.18 -2.31
CA VAL A 10 -2.03 -24.32 -1.13
C VAL A 10 -2.16 -25.18 0.12
N ASP A 11 -1.11 -25.20 0.94
CA ASP A 11 -1.08 -25.91 2.22
C ASP A 11 -1.65 -25.00 3.33
N PHE A 12 -2.92 -25.19 3.63
CA PHE A 12 -3.63 -24.47 4.70
C PHE A 12 -3.30 -24.98 6.12
N SER A 13 -2.46 -26.01 6.28
CA SER A 13 -2.00 -26.42 7.62
C SER A 13 -0.93 -25.49 8.19
N LYS A 14 -0.26 -24.69 7.35
CA LYS A 14 0.81 -23.79 7.75
C LYS A 14 0.26 -22.53 8.41
N THR A 15 0.56 -22.35 9.69
CA THR A 15 0.21 -21.13 10.44
C THR A 15 0.82 -19.87 9.82
N SER A 16 2.02 -19.97 9.23
CA SER A 16 2.72 -18.87 8.55
C SER A 16 1.86 -18.22 7.45
N LEU A 17 1.03 -19.01 6.74
CA LEU A 17 0.10 -18.51 5.72
C LEU A 17 -0.92 -17.52 6.31
N PHE A 18 -1.52 -17.87 7.44
CA PHE A 18 -2.51 -17.02 8.11
C PHE A 18 -1.85 -15.81 8.79
N VAL A 19 -0.64 -15.97 9.35
CA VAL A 19 0.13 -14.85 9.89
C VAL A 19 0.44 -13.84 8.79
N SER A 20 0.86 -14.30 7.60
CA SER A 20 1.07 -13.42 6.44
C SER A 20 -0.22 -12.73 6.02
N ALA A 21 -1.33 -13.47 5.85
CA ALA A 21 -2.61 -12.90 5.46
C ALA A 21 -3.12 -11.85 6.47
N GLY A 22 -2.95 -12.12 7.77
CA GLY A 22 -3.27 -11.20 8.85
C GLY A 22 -2.39 -9.95 8.85
N SER A 23 -1.09 -10.10 8.64
CA SER A 23 -0.16 -8.96 8.51
C SER A 23 -0.47 -8.08 7.29
N ILE A 24 -0.81 -8.70 6.15
CA ILE A 24 -1.25 -8.00 4.93
C ILE A 24 -2.48 -7.14 5.20
N LEU A 25 -3.47 -7.67 5.95
CA LEU A 25 -4.67 -6.93 6.35
C LEU A 25 -4.38 -5.83 7.38
N PHE A 26 -3.54 -6.16 8.37
CA PHE A 26 -3.21 -5.28 9.49
C PHE A 26 -2.61 -3.96 9.01
N ASN A 27 -1.67 -4.01 8.08
CA ASN A 27 -0.96 -2.84 7.57
C ASN A 27 -1.92 -1.70 7.15
N PRO A 28 -2.80 -1.89 6.15
CA PRO A 28 -3.76 -0.87 5.73
C PRO A 28 -4.77 -0.44 6.77
N LEU A 29 -5.17 -1.37 7.63
CA LEU A 29 -6.05 -1.06 8.75
C LEU A 29 -5.35 -0.13 9.75
N PHE A 30 -4.09 -0.41 10.08
CA PHE A 30 -3.29 0.37 11.02
C PHE A 30 -3.16 1.81 10.55
N TRP A 31 -2.65 2.06 9.34
CA TRP A 31 -2.42 3.44 8.90
C TRP A 31 -3.73 4.21 8.70
N ASN A 32 -4.80 3.56 8.22
CA ASN A 32 -6.11 4.21 8.11
C ASN A 32 -6.65 4.64 9.49
N ILE A 33 -6.56 3.78 10.50
CA ILE A 33 -7.03 4.09 11.87
C ILE A 33 -6.19 5.20 12.48
N VAL A 34 -4.85 5.07 12.44
CA VAL A 34 -3.93 6.01 13.06
C VAL A 34 -4.02 7.37 12.40
N ALA A 35 -4.01 7.45 11.08
CA ALA A 35 -4.10 8.71 10.35
C ALA A 35 -5.45 9.41 10.58
N ARG A 36 -6.59 8.69 10.53
CA ARG A 36 -7.91 9.28 10.83
C ARG A 36 -8.00 9.78 12.27
N ARG A 37 -7.42 9.05 13.23
CA ARG A 37 -7.32 9.50 14.61
C ARG A 37 -6.48 10.77 14.72
N GLU A 38 -5.36 10.82 14.01
CA GLU A 38 -4.53 12.02 13.93
C GLU A 38 -5.32 13.21 13.38
N TYR A 39 -6.00 13.05 12.25
CA TYR A 39 -6.81 14.13 11.65
C TYR A 39 -7.87 14.67 12.61
N ARG A 40 -8.52 13.81 13.41
CA ARG A 40 -9.59 14.21 14.33
C ARG A 40 -9.09 14.76 15.66
N LYS A 41 -8.04 14.18 16.25
CA LYS A 41 -7.62 14.46 17.64
C LYS A 41 -6.22 15.04 17.78
N ARG A 42 -5.44 15.07 16.70
CA ARG A 42 -4.04 15.53 16.65
C ARG A 42 -3.16 14.81 17.68
N SER A 43 -3.42 13.53 17.91
CA SER A 43 -2.80 12.76 18.99
C SER A 43 -1.29 12.61 18.82
N LEU A 44 -0.81 12.28 17.62
CA LEU A 44 0.62 12.20 17.33
C LEU A 44 1.24 13.59 17.29
N THR A 45 0.59 14.57 16.64
CA THR A 45 1.10 15.95 16.67
C THR A 45 1.31 16.46 18.11
N LYS A 46 0.37 16.18 19.03
CA LYS A 46 0.49 16.53 20.46
C LYS A 46 1.64 15.80 21.14
N LEU A 47 1.82 14.50 20.87
CA LEU A 47 2.93 13.71 21.41
C LEU A 47 4.29 14.28 20.99
N PHE A 48 4.39 14.84 19.78
CA PHE A 48 5.58 15.49 19.25
C PHE A 48 5.62 17.01 19.52
N GLY A 49 4.97 17.48 20.60
CA GLY A 49 5.06 18.88 21.03
C GLY A 49 4.49 19.90 20.04
N GLY A 50 3.47 19.52 19.27
CA GLY A 50 2.86 20.38 18.24
C GLY A 50 3.53 20.29 16.87
N ARG A 51 4.63 19.55 16.73
CA ARG A 51 5.40 19.46 15.47
C ARG A 51 4.83 18.41 14.53
N ALA A 52 3.79 18.79 13.79
CA ALA A 52 3.05 17.91 12.88
C ALA A 52 3.95 17.18 11.86
N GLN A 53 4.96 17.86 11.31
CA GLN A 53 5.89 17.25 10.36
C GLN A 53 6.72 16.13 10.99
N HIS A 54 7.23 16.32 12.21
CA HIS A 54 8.00 15.29 12.90
C HIS A 54 7.13 14.06 13.21
N ALA A 55 5.89 14.31 13.65
CA ALA A 55 4.91 13.26 13.88
C ALA A 55 4.55 12.48 12.60
N CYS A 56 4.46 13.17 11.46
CA CYS A 56 4.25 12.55 10.14
C CYS A 56 5.45 11.67 9.73
N TYR A 57 6.68 12.16 9.86
CA TYR A 57 7.88 11.35 9.58
C TYR A 57 7.99 10.13 10.50
N PHE A 58 7.61 10.26 11.78
CA PHE A 58 7.53 9.13 12.68
C PHE A 58 6.51 8.08 12.21
N LEU A 59 5.32 8.53 11.79
CA LEU A 59 4.33 7.61 11.22
C LEU A 59 4.84 6.97 9.93
N ALA A 60 5.51 7.74 9.06
CA ALA A 60 6.11 7.23 7.83
C ALA A 60 7.13 6.12 8.11
N ALA A 61 8.07 6.35 9.05
CA ALA A 61 9.05 5.35 9.47
C ALA A 61 8.37 4.09 10.03
N THR A 62 7.29 4.26 10.80
CA THR A 62 6.51 3.16 11.37
C THR A 62 5.82 2.34 10.28
N ILE A 63 5.11 2.98 9.35
CA ILE A 63 4.42 2.32 8.23
C ILE A 63 5.42 1.57 7.35
N PHE A 64 6.55 2.21 7.03
CA PHE A 64 7.60 1.60 6.23
C PHE A 64 8.18 0.35 6.92
N SER A 65 8.47 0.43 8.22
CA SER A 65 8.98 -0.69 9.01
C SER A 65 7.98 -1.84 9.09
N LEU A 66 6.69 -1.55 9.28
CA LEU A 66 5.62 -2.54 9.22
C LEU A 66 5.48 -3.15 7.82
N GLY A 67 5.78 -2.38 6.77
CA GLY A 67 5.90 -2.88 5.40
C GLY A 67 6.99 -3.93 5.25
N ILE A 68 8.19 -3.66 5.76
CA ILE A 68 9.32 -4.61 5.75
C ILE A 68 8.95 -5.91 6.49
N VAL A 69 8.34 -5.79 7.69
CA VAL A 69 7.92 -6.97 8.47
C VAL A 69 6.87 -7.78 7.70
N ARG A 70 5.87 -7.13 7.10
CA ARG A 70 4.85 -7.80 6.29
C ARG A 70 5.48 -8.55 5.11
N ASP A 71 6.43 -7.93 4.42
CA ASP A 71 7.08 -8.53 3.25
C ASP A 71 7.95 -9.72 3.65
N PHE A 72 8.63 -9.64 4.80
CA PHE A 72 9.34 -10.76 5.40
C PHE A 72 8.40 -11.92 5.76
N LEU A 73 7.28 -11.63 6.42
CA LEU A 73 6.27 -12.64 6.78
C LEU A 73 5.65 -13.29 5.55
N TYR A 74 5.37 -12.51 4.50
CA TYR A 74 4.92 -13.02 3.21
C TYR A 74 5.93 -13.97 2.59
N LYS A 75 7.19 -13.54 2.46
CA LYS A 75 8.25 -14.33 1.85
C LYS A 75 8.47 -15.65 2.62
N SER A 76 8.50 -15.57 3.94
CA SER A 76 8.61 -16.74 4.82
C SER A 76 7.43 -17.70 4.66
N ALA A 77 6.21 -17.18 4.58
CA ALA A 77 5.01 -17.99 4.41
C ALA A 77 4.99 -18.74 3.07
N ILE A 78 5.39 -18.09 1.97
CA ILE A 78 5.40 -18.73 0.64
C ILE A 78 6.59 -19.68 0.45
N ASP A 79 7.69 -19.48 1.17
CA ASP A 79 8.84 -20.40 1.17
C ASP A 79 8.43 -21.80 1.66
N GLU A 80 7.61 -21.86 2.72
CA GLU A 80 7.07 -23.10 3.31
C GLU A 80 6.01 -23.82 2.45
N GLN A 81 5.52 -23.17 1.39
CA GLN A 81 4.46 -23.68 0.54
C GLN A 81 5.03 -24.49 -0.63
N PRO A 82 4.33 -25.52 -1.13
CA PRO A 82 4.82 -26.29 -2.27
C PRO A 82 4.88 -25.43 -3.54
N ALA A 83 5.90 -25.66 -4.37
CA ALA A 83 5.95 -25.09 -5.71
C ALA A 83 5.07 -25.91 -6.67
N HIS A 84 4.59 -25.28 -7.74
CA HIS A 84 3.77 -25.97 -8.75
C HIS A 84 4.44 -25.91 -10.13
N PRO A 85 4.58 -27.05 -10.85
CA PRO A 85 5.28 -27.11 -12.14
C PRO A 85 4.81 -26.08 -13.18
N ALA A 86 3.51 -25.78 -13.21
CA ALA A 86 2.95 -24.76 -14.11
C ALA A 86 3.55 -23.35 -13.91
N LEU A 87 4.03 -23.02 -12.71
CA LEU A 87 4.65 -21.72 -12.40
C LEU A 87 6.19 -21.75 -12.47
N LEU A 88 6.79 -22.92 -12.69
CA LEU A 88 8.25 -23.07 -12.81
C LEU A 88 8.74 -22.89 -14.26
N THR A 89 7.86 -22.47 -15.17
CA THR A 89 8.21 -22.25 -16.57
C THR A 89 9.02 -20.97 -16.75
N PRO A 90 9.90 -20.89 -17.79
CA PRO A 90 10.62 -19.65 -18.11
C PRO A 90 9.70 -18.45 -18.33
N HIS A 91 8.53 -18.68 -18.94
CA HIS A 91 7.52 -17.64 -19.16
C HIS A 91 6.95 -17.08 -17.85
N ALA A 92 6.62 -17.95 -16.89
CA ALA A 92 6.14 -17.52 -15.57
C ALA A 92 7.22 -16.70 -14.83
N ARG A 93 8.48 -17.13 -14.91
CA ARG A 93 9.60 -16.40 -14.29
C ARG A 93 9.84 -15.04 -14.95
N PHE A 94 9.79 -14.96 -16.27
CA PHE A 94 9.89 -13.70 -17.01
C PHE A 94 8.76 -12.73 -16.65
N ALA A 95 7.52 -13.23 -16.65
CA ALA A 95 6.36 -12.45 -16.19
C ALA A 95 6.54 -11.97 -14.74
N GLY A 96 7.09 -12.82 -13.87
CA GLY A 96 7.41 -12.46 -12.49
C GLY A 96 8.41 -11.30 -12.38
N TYR A 97 9.52 -11.35 -13.12
CA TYR A 97 10.49 -10.24 -13.15
C TYR A 97 9.92 -8.98 -13.80
N ALA A 98 9.13 -9.09 -14.86
CA ALA A 98 8.46 -7.94 -15.48
C ALA A 98 7.52 -7.24 -14.49
N LEU A 99 6.74 -8.00 -13.71
CA LEU A 99 5.89 -7.47 -12.65
C LEU A 99 6.69 -6.78 -11.55
N LEU A 100 7.81 -7.37 -11.12
CA LEU A 100 8.69 -6.76 -10.11
C LEU A 100 9.26 -5.42 -10.59
N VAL A 101 9.76 -5.36 -11.82
CA VAL A 101 10.30 -4.12 -12.40
C VAL A 101 9.21 -3.07 -12.52
N ALA A 102 8.10 -3.40 -13.17
CA ALA A 102 7.01 -2.45 -13.37
C ALA A 102 6.39 -1.99 -12.04
N GLY A 103 6.23 -2.90 -11.07
CA GLY A 103 5.72 -2.59 -9.75
C GLY A 103 6.62 -1.63 -8.97
N ASN A 104 7.93 -1.86 -8.98
CA ASN A 104 8.89 -0.96 -8.35
C ASN A 104 8.95 0.40 -9.05
N VAL A 105 8.86 0.45 -10.38
CA VAL A 105 8.77 1.71 -11.12
C VAL A 105 7.55 2.51 -10.64
N LEU A 106 6.38 1.91 -10.52
CA LEU A 106 5.18 2.59 -10.02
C LEU A 106 5.34 3.09 -8.58
N VAL A 107 5.88 2.27 -7.67
CA VAL A 107 6.06 2.63 -6.25
C VAL A 107 7.09 3.74 -6.08
N VAL A 108 8.25 3.62 -6.71
CA VAL A 108 9.34 4.61 -6.55
C VAL A 108 8.96 5.93 -7.20
N SER A 109 8.42 5.91 -8.41
CA SER A 109 8.04 7.16 -9.11
C SER A 109 6.87 7.89 -8.43
N SER A 110 5.91 7.17 -7.87
CA SER A 110 4.84 7.81 -7.09
C SER A 110 5.35 8.41 -5.78
N THR A 111 6.23 7.69 -5.07
CA THR A 111 6.88 8.22 -3.86
C THR A 111 7.73 9.45 -4.17
N TRP A 112 8.43 9.45 -5.30
CA TRP A 112 9.19 10.60 -5.78
C TRP A 112 8.28 11.81 -6.05
N ALA A 113 7.16 11.60 -6.73
CA ALA A 113 6.25 12.68 -7.10
C ALA A 113 5.46 13.25 -5.90
N LEU A 114 5.08 12.41 -4.93
CA LEU A 114 4.37 12.83 -3.71
C LEU A 114 5.30 13.31 -2.59
N GLY A 115 6.56 12.89 -2.60
CA GLY A 115 7.46 12.99 -1.46
C GLY A 115 7.03 12.11 -0.28
N VAL A 116 7.81 12.12 0.80
CA VAL A 116 7.54 11.29 1.98
C VAL A 116 6.21 11.65 2.63
N THR A 117 5.93 12.94 2.82
CA THR A 117 4.69 13.37 3.48
C THR A 117 3.46 13.10 2.62
N GLY A 118 3.53 13.28 1.30
CA GLY A 118 2.40 12.93 0.42
C GLY A 118 2.15 11.43 0.36
N THR A 119 3.21 10.62 0.45
CA THR A 119 3.14 9.15 0.43
C THR A 119 2.59 8.58 1.75
N PHE A 120 3.02 9.13 2.88
CA PHE A 120 2.72 8.60 4.22
C PHE A 120 1.71 9.47 4.99
N LEU A 121 0.60 9.84 4.32
CA LEU A 121 -0.61 10.39 4.94
C LEU A 121 -0.42 11.76 5.62
N GLY A 122 0.46 12.60 5.08
CA GLY A 122 0.75 13.95 5.59
C GLY A 122 -0.46 14.89 5.55
N ASP A 123 -1.42 14.65 4.67
CA ASP A 123 -2.69 15.36 4.61
C ASP A 123 -3.51 15.24 5.90
N TYR A 124 -3.44 14.09 6.60
CA TYR A 124 -4.04 13.91 7.92
C TYR A 124 -3.35 14.74 9.02
N PHE A 125 -2.08 15.07 8.80
CA PHE A 125 -1.31 16.01 9.63
C PHE A 125 -1.51 17.47 9.20
N GLY A 126 -2.31 17.75 8.17
CA GLY A 126 -2.52 19.10 7.63
C GLY A 126 -1.38 19.57 6.73
N ILE A 127 -0.49 18.66 6.31
CA ILE A 127 0.60 18.90 5.37
C ILE A 127 0.04 18.60 3.98
N LEU A 128 -0.57 19.61 3.36
CA LEU A 128 -1.30 19.45 2.11
C LEU A 128 -0.45 19.88 0.93
N MET A 129 -0.46 19.09 -0.14
CA MET A 129 0.20 19.45 -1.40
C MET A 129 -0.53 20.62 -2.05
N ASP A 130 0.17 21.55 -2.68
CA ASP A 130 -0.48 22.69 -3.32
C ASP A 130 -1.42 22.25 -4.44
N ASN A 131 -0.93 21.35 -5.29
CA ASN A 131 -1.65 20.80 -6.44
C ASN A 131 -1.67 19.28 -6.38
N MET A 132 -2.71 18.69 -6.97
CA MET A 132 -2.80 17.25 -7.19
C MET A 132 -1.76 16.82 -8.24
N VAL A 133 -1.04 15.74 -7.96
CA VAL A 133 -0.10 15.15 -8.93
C VAL A 133 -0.89 14.41 -9.99
N THR A 134 -0.78 14.85 -11.24
CA THR A 134 -1.48 14.25 -12.40
C THR A 134 -0.53 13.64 -13.43
N GLY A 135 0.78 13.86 -13.28
CA GLY A 135 1.81 13.26 -14.15
C GLY A 135 2.10 11.81 -13.80
N PHE A 136 3.14 11.24 -14.44
CA PHE A 136 3.56 9.86 -14.14
C PHE A 136 3.95 9.68 -12.67
N PRO A 137 3.54 8.57 -12.02
CA PRO A 137 2.73 7.45 -12.54
C PRO A 137 1.21 7.61 -12.38
N PHE A 138 0.74 8.74 -11.86
CA PHE A 138 -0.69 9.00 -11.60
C PHE A 138 -1.52 9.21 -12.87
N ASN A 139 -0.90 9.48 -14.02
CA ASN A 139 -1.59 9.45 -15.33
C ASN A 139 -1.88 8.03 -15.85
N VAL A 140 -1.28 6.99 -15.26
CA VAL A 140 -1.49 5.58 -15.63
C VAL A 140 -2.52 4.91 -14.73
N THR A 141 -2.49 5.22 -13.44
CA THR A 141 -3.43 4.70 -12.44
C THR A 141 -3.53 5.66 -11.26
N ASP A 142 -4.71 5.76 -10.65
CA ASP A 142 -4.96 6.63 -9.49
C ASP A 142 -4.26 6.16 -8.21
N ALA A 143 -3.84 4.89 -8.15
CA ALA A 143 -3.28 4.25 -6.96
C ALA A 143 -1.97 3.48 -7.26
N PRO A 144 -0.94 4.15 -7.82
CA PRO A 144 0.27 3.50 -8.34
C PRO A 144 1.03 2.71 -7.29
N MET A 145 1.08 3.18 -6.03
CA MET A 145 1.73 2.47 -4.93
C MET A 145 1.03 1.15 -4.60
N TYR A 146 -0.30 1.16 -4.58
CA TYR A 146 -1.10 0.00 -4.26
C TYR A 146 -0.98 -1.08 -5.34
N TYR A 147 -1.16 -0.71 -6.60
CA TYR A 147 -0.98 -1.64 -7.72
C TYR A 147 0.47 -2.10 -7.86
N GLY A 148 1.44 -1.20 -7.74
CA GLY A 148 2.86 -1.54 -7.83
C GLY A 148 3.31 -2.50 -6.73
N SER A 149 2.83 -2.30 -5.49
CA SER A 149 3.03 -3.25 -4.39
C SER A 149 2.39 -4.61 -4.71
N THR A 150 1.13 -4.66 -5.14
CA THR A 150 0.49 -5.93 -5.56
C THR A 150 1.28 -6.65 -6.66
N MET A 151 1.82 -5.92 -7.63
CA MET A 151 2.67 -6.48 -8.69
C MET A 151 3.95 -7.07 -8.11
N SER A 152 4.57 -6.44 -7.11
CA SER A 152 5.75 -6.99 -6.43
C SER A 152 5.45 -8.30 -5.69
N PHE A 153 4.31 -8.40 -5.01
CA PHE A 153 3.86 -9.64 -4.37
C PHE A 153 3.65 -10.75 -5.42
N LEU A 154 2.88 -10.45 -6.46
CA LEU A 154 2.58 -11.43 -7.51
C LEU A 154 3.86 -11.84 -8.28
N GLY A 155 4.71 -10.87 -8.59
CA GLY A 155 5.98 -11.10 -9.27
C GLY A 155 6.88 -12.03 -8.47
N THR A 156 6.98 -11.83 -7.15
CA THR A 156 7.72 -12.72 -6.25
C THR A 156 7.13 -14.14 -6.26
N ALA A 157 5.80 -14.27 -6.16
CA ALA A 157 5.13 -15.57 -6.22
C ALA A 157 5.43 -16.33 -7.51
N LEU A 158 5.44 -15.64 -8.66
CA LEU A 158 5.73 -16.23 -9.96
C LEU A 158 7.21 -16.62 -10.10
N VAL A 159 8.14 -15.75 -9.67
CA VAL A 159 9.58 -16.06 -9.68
C VAL A 159 9.89 -17.29 -8.83
N MET A 160 9.20 -17.46 -7.70
CA MET A 160 9.38 -18.59 -6.80
C MET A 160 8.51 -19.80 -7.13
N GLY A 161 7.61 -19.68 -8.12
CA GLY A 161 6.71 -20.74 -8.53
C GLY A 161 5.69 -21.18 -7.48
N LYS A 162 5.27 -20.25 -6.58
CA LYS A 162 4.45 -20.55 -5.40
C LYS A 162 2.97 -20.17 -5.59
N PRO A 163 2.04 -21.12 -5.73
CA PRO A 163 0.60 -20.87 -5.85
C PRO A 163 0.01 -20.12 -4.66
N ALA A 164 0.44 -20.45 -3.44
CA ALA A 164 0.03 -19.74 -2.23
C ALA A 164 0.40 -18.25 -2.28
N GLY A 165 1.55 -17.92 -2.89
CA GLY A 165 1.94 -16.53 -3.12
C GLY A 165 1.01 -15.80 -4.09
N VAL A 166 0.48 -16.48 -5.11
CA VAL A 166 -0.52 -15.91 -6.03
C VAL A 166 -1.83 -15.64 -5.28
N ALA A 167 -2.29 -16.58 -4.45
CA ALA A 167 -3.48 -16.41 -3.63
C ALA A 167 -3.33 -15.25 -2.63
N LEU A 168 -2.18 -15.16 -1.94
CA LEU A 168 -1.87 -14.03 -1.07
C LEU A 168 -1.74 -12.71 -1.84
N SER A 169 -1.28 -12.71 -3.08
CA SER A 169 -1.23 -11.49 -3.92
C SER A 169 -2.63 -11.01 -4.30
N ALA A 170 -3.56 -11.93 -4.57
CA ALA A 170 -4.97 -11.60 -4.77
C ALA A 170 -5.58 -11.03 -3.47
N TRP A 171 -5.21 -11.59 -2.31
CA TRP A 171 -5.59 -11.05 -1.01
C TRP A 171 -5.06 -9.63 -0.79
N VAL A 172 -3.78 -9.36 -1.11
CA VAL A 172 -3.19 -8.01 -1.08
C VAL A 172 -4.03 -7.04 -1.92
N LEU A 173 -4.34 -7.40 -3.16
CA LEU A 173 -5.15 -6.55 -4.05
C LEU A 173 -6.53 -6.25 -3.44
N LEU A 174 -7.21 -7.28 -2.94
CA LEU A 174 -8.54 -7.12 -2.34
C LEU A 174 -8.49 -6.16 -1.14
N VAL A 175 -7.55 -6.38 -0.23
CA VAL A 175 -7.36 -5.53 0.96
C VAL A 175 -7.07 -4.08 0.55
N TYR A 176 -6.23 -3.87 -0.46
CA TYR A 176 -5.91 -2.55 -0.99
C TYR A 176 -7.10 -1.85 -1.64
N LEU A 177 -7.90 -2.56 -2.44
CA LEU A 177 -9.12 -2.00 -3.04
C LEU A 177 -10.13 -1.58 -1.96
N VAL A 178 -10.25 -2.36 -0.90
CA VAL A 178 -11.08 -2.00 0.26
C VAL A 178 -10.52 -0.75 0.95
N ALA A 179 -9.21 -0.69 1.21
CA ALA A 179 -8.56 0.47 1.82
C ALA A 179 -8.78 1.74 1.00
N LEU A 180 -8.58 1.68 -0.31
CA LEU A 180 -8.79 2.79 -1.26
C LEU A 180 -10.23 3.32 -1.24
N ARG A 181 -11.23 2.44 -1.10
CA ARG A 181 -12.64 2.85 -1.00
C ARG A 181 -12.93 3.71 0.23
N PHE A 182 -12.13 3.56 1.28
CA PHE A 182 -12.22 4.37 2.48
C PHE A 182 -11.29 5.60 2.43
N GLU A 183 -10.10 5.45 1.87
CA GLU A 183 -9.06 6.47 1.82
C GLU A 183 -9.42 7.59 0.83
N ASN A 184 -9.74 7.25 -0.42
CA ASN A 184 -9.95 8.24 -1.49
C ASN A 184 -11.02 9.29 -1.15
N PRO A 185 -12.23 8.92 -0.66
CA PRO A 185 -13.24 9.92 -0.29
C PRO A 185 -12.82 10.79 0.89
N PHE A 186 -12.02 10.23 1.81
CA PHE A 186 -11.57 10.95 3.00
C PHE A 186 -10.55 12.03 2.61
N THR A 187 -9.51 11.66 1.86
CA THR A 187 -8.49 12.59 1.36
C THR A 187 -9.12 13.65 0.46
N ALA A 188 -10.01 13.28 -0.46
CA ALA A 188 -10.76 14.25 -1.27
C ALA A 188 -11.54 15.25 -0.38
N GLY A 189 -12.14 14.77 0.71
CA GLY A 189 -12.82 15.61 1.69
C GLY A 189 -11.90 16.62 2.41
N ILE A 190 -10.66 16.22 2.72
CA ILE A 190 -9.65 17.12 3.31
C ILE A 190 -9.31 18.25 2.33
N TYR A 191 -8.99 17.93 1.08
CA TYR A 191 -8.66 18.93 0.07
C TYR A 191 -9.85 19.84 -0.27
N ALA A 192 -11.07 19.30 -0.36
CA ALA A 192 -12.28 20.09 -0.55
C ALA A 192 -12.54 21.05 0.62
N LYS A 193 -12.22 20.64 1.86
CA LYS A 193 -12.30 21.52 3.03
C LYS A 193 -11.30 22.68 2.93
N ARG A 194 -10.04 22.39 2.57
CA ARG A 194 -9.01 23.42 2.35
C ARG A 194 -9.46 24.47 1.35
N GLU A 195 -10.00 24.05 0.20
CA GLU A 195 -10.47 24.97 -0.84
C GLU A 195 -11.62 25.87 -0.36
N ARG A 196 -12.58 25.32 0.40
CA ARG A 196 -13.65 26.13 1.01
C ARG A 196 -13.09 27.17 1.98
N GLU A 197 -12.10 26.82 2.78
CA GLU A 197 -11.47 27.73 3.74
C GLU A 197 -10.68 28.84 3.04
N ARG A 198 -9.93 28.52 1.98
CA ARG A 198 -9.24 29.50 1.12
C ARG A 198 -10.21 30.50 0.51
N LYS A 199 -11.33 30.04 -0.07
CA LYS A 199 -12.36 30.92 -0.65
C LYS A 199 -12.99 31.85 0.39
N LYS A 200 -13.25 31.35 1.60
CA LYS A 200 -13.77 32.16 2.71
C LYS A 200 -12.77 33.24 3.16
N ALA A 201 -11.50 32.90 3.25
CA ALA A 201 -10.45 33.85 3.61
C ALA A 201 -10.31 34.96 2.55
N ALA A 202 -10.33 34.59 1.26
CA ALA A 202 -10.29 35.56 0.16
C ALA A 202 -11.48 36.52 0.19
N LYS A 203 -12.70 36.02 0.44
CA LYS A 203 -13.89 36.87 0.56
C LYS A 203 -13.85 37.82 1.76
N LYS A 204 -13.14 37.47 2.84
CA LYS A 204 -12.98 38.33 4.03
C LYS A 204 -11.91 39.41 3.82
N ALA A 205 -10.96 39.17 2.92
CA ALA A 205 -9.87 40.09 2.60
C ALA A 205 -10.24 41.12 1.51
N MET A 206 -11.38 40.92 0.85
CA MET A 206 -12.00 41.83 -0.13
C MET A 206 -13.07 42.66 0.57
#